data_AF-A0AA35W6L9-F1
#
_entry.id   AF-A0AA35W6L9-F1
#
_cell.length_a   1.000
_cell.length_b   1.000
_cell.length_c   1.000
_cell.angle_alpha   90.00
_cell.angle_beta   90.00
_cell.angle_gamma   90.00
#
_symmetry.space_group_name_H-M   'P 1'
#
loop_
_entity.id
_entity.type
_entity.pdbx_description
1 polymer ?
#
loop_
_entity_poly.entity_id
_entity_poly.type
_entity_poly.pdbx_seq_one_letter_code
_entity_poly.pdbx_strand_id
1 'polypeptide(L)'
;MFDPNTGHNITLCRSDGTWNATLGSCTSVSCVALPPPPNGKLSSSDTRPGTTVQVNCDDGYVFDPTTGGISVVCRVGGSWNSSLGGCKQAKCPELSKPAHGSLSTPTTTAGTKVSTECDDGYTFDSSTGDIAVVCRSNQTWSSTLGGCKEVTCPGLTTPANGRLSTGSTSAGTTVFVDCDQGYIFDPNTGHNITLCRSDGTWNATLGSCTSVSCVALSTPPNGRLSSSDTRPGTTVQVNCDDGYVFDPTTGGISVVCRVGGLWNSSLGGCKQAKCPELSKPAHGSLSTPTTTAGTKVSTECDDGYTFDSSTGDIAVVCRSNQTWSSTLGGCKEVNCLKMNLPDNVNGDSNETSQKTVVSFSCNDGYTLSGPSSKLCTSSGVWNNTHVPSCVADANSKGSLNVGAVAGGAAGALVVVVLIVLAIALICWKLSSRYNKRSGYSNLRRRQPGEVVHLFRDEDEDAEEPLYSTNQTDEGPFEL
;
A
#
# COMPACT_ATOMS: atom_id res chain seq x y z
N MET A 1 33.91 -16.10 -113.85
CA MET A 1 33.02 -15.80 -114.98
C MET A 1 33.90 -15.68 -116.23
N PHE A 2 33.35 -15.88 -117.42
CA PHE A 2 34.09 -15.66 -118.66
C PHE A 2 34.30 -14.16 -118.88
N ASP A 3 35.52 -13.70 -119.15
CA ASP A 3 35.81 -12.30 -119.45
C ASP A 3 35.84 -12.05 -120.97
N PRO A 4 34.81 -11.40 -121.55
CA PRO A 4 34.71 -11.17 -122.99
C PRO A 4 35.78 -10.23 -123.55
N ASN A 5 36.54 -9.54 -122.71
CA ASN A 5 37.65 -8.68 -123.15
C ASN A 5 38.95 -9.47 -123.40
N THR A 6 39.00 -10.74 -122.99
CA THR A 6 40.23 -11.57 -123.06
C THR A 6 40.25 -12.58 -124.21
N GLY A 7 39.15 -12.71 -124.96
CA GLY A 7 39.03 -13.63 -126.08
C GLY A 7 37.58 -14.05 -126.33
N HIS A 8 37.38 -15.16 -127.05
CA HIS A 8 36.06 -15.74 -127.31
C HIS A 8 35.75 -16.90 -126.34
N ASN A 9 34.48 -17.09 -126.00
CA ASN A 9 34.03 -18.16 -125.10
C ASN A 9 34.04 -19.55 -125.77
N ILE A 10 34.07 -19.57 -127.10
CA ILE A 10 34.15 -20.75 -127.95
C ILE A 10 35.13 -20.41 -129.09
N THR A 11 36.00 -21.35 -129.41
CA THR A 11 36.88 -21.31 -130.58
C THR A 11 36.67 -22.55 -131.43
N LEU A 12 36.85 -22.43 -132.74
CA LEU A 12 36.64 -23.48 -133.72
C LEU A 12 37.99 -23.77 -134.40
N CYS A 13 38.38 -25.05 -134.41
CA CYS A 13 39.55 -25.52 -135.15
C CYS A 13 39.23 -25.52 -136.65
N ARG A 14 40.06 -24.85 -137.45
CA ARG A 14 39.93 -24.78 -138.91
C ARG A 14 40.66 -25.94 -139.58
N SER A 15 40.34 -26.19 -140.85
CA SER A 15 40.95 -27.26 -141.66
C SER A 15 42.45 -27.07 -141.95
N ASP A 16 43.00 -25.90 -141.63
CA ASP A 16 44.44 -25.59 -141.69
C ASP A 16 45.18 -25.88 -140.36
N GLY A 17 44.48 -26.40 -139.35
CA GLY A 17 45.03 -26.68 -138.02
C GLY A 17 45.10 -25.46 -137.09
N THR A 18 44.61 -24.29 -137.50
CA THR A 18 44.59 -23.08 -136.68
C THR A 18 43.26 -22.87 -135.95
N TRP A 19 43.31 -22.21 -134.79
CA TRP A 19 42.12 -21.81 -134.05
C TRP A 19 41.58 -20.48 -134.59
N ASN A 20 40.26 -20.39 -134.80
CA ASN A 20 39.66 -19.17 -135.37
C ASN A 20 39.72 -17.95 -134.44
N ALA A 21 39.89 -18.18 -133.14
CA ALA A 21 39.99 -17.18 -132.08
C ALA A 21 40.80 -17.73 -130.90
N THR A 22 41.39 -16.85 -130.09
CA THR A 22 41.90 -17.19 -128.76
C THR A 22 40.74 -17.42 -127.80
N LEU A 23 40.82 -18.49 -126.98
CA LEU A 23 39.91 -18.68 -125.86
C LEU A 23 40.17 -17.59 -124.81
N GLY A 24 39.10 -16.93 -124.39
CA GLY A 24 39.17 -15.96 -123.29
C GLY A 24 39.42 -16.66 -121.94
N SER A 25 39.99 -15.90 -121.01
CA SER A 25 40.27 -16.34 -119.65
C SER A 25 39.02 -16.24 -118.75
N CYS A 26 38.95 -17.14 -117.77
CA CYS A 26 37.97 -17.05 -116.69
C CYS A 26 38.53 -16.19 -115.56
N THR A 27 37.88 -15.07 -115.26
CA THR A 27 38.16 -14.28 -114.05
C THR A 27 37.47 -14.92 -112.84
N SER A 28 38.11 -14.86 -111.67
CA SER A 28 37.44 -15.21 -110.42
C SER A 28 36.33 -14.20 -110.14
N VAL A 29 35.16 -14.71 -109.76
CA VAL A 29 34.05 -13.88 -109.29
C VAL A 29 33.83 -14.22 -107.84
N SER A 30 33.96 -13.21 -106.99
CA SER A 30 33.76 -13.25 -105.55
C SER A 30 32.81 -12.12 -105.16
N CYS A 31 32.01 -12.32 -104.13
CA CYS A 31 31.21 -11.25 -103.56
C CYS A 31 32.10 -10.22 -102.83
N VAL A 32 31.60 -8.99 -102.67
CA VAL A 32 32.28 -7.98 -101.85
C VAL A 32 32.39 -8.47 -100.40
N ALA A 33 33.56 -8.30 -99.78
CA ALA A 33 33.77 -8.67 -98.38
C ALA A 33 32.80 -7.90 -97.46
N LEU A 34 32.10 -8.62 -96.60
CA LEU A 34 31.14 -8.03 -95.67
C LEU A 34 31.89 -7.44 -94.46
N PRO A 35 31.52 -6.24 -93.98
CA PRO A 35 32.05 -5.73 -92.72
C PRO A 35 31.53 -6.58 -91.55
N PRO A 36 32.28 -6.69 -90.43
CA PRO A 36 31.76 -7.28 -89.21
C PRO A 36 30.51 -6.53 -88.72
N PRO A 37 29.45 -7.22 -88.29
CA PRO A 37 28.26 -6.56 -87.75
C PRO A 37 28.56 -5.95 -86.38
N PRO A 38 27.96 -4.80 -86.01
CA PRO A 38 28.12 -4.24 -84.67
C PRO A 38 27.65 -5.22 -83.59
N ASN A 39 28.48 -5.44 -82.57
CA ASN A 39 28.24 -6.38 -81.47
C ASN A 39 27.96 -7.83 -81.93
N GLY A 40 28.67 -8.25 -82.99
CA GLY A 40 28.66 -9.62 -83.46
C GLY A 40 29.83 -9.93 -84.38
N LYS A 41 29.88 -11.17 -84.85
CA LYS A 41 30.93 -11.73 -85.71
C LYS A 41 30.29 -12.48 -86.86
N LEU A 42 30.99 -12.51 -87.99
CA LEU A 42 30.61 -13.32 -89.15
C LEU A 42 31.06 -14.76 -88.93
N SER A 43 30.22 -15.74 -89.32
CA SER A 43 30.58 -17.16 -89.26
C SER A 43 31.72 -17.55 -90.21
N SER A 44 31.95 -16.74 -91.26
CA SER A 44 33.02 -16.91 -92.24
C SER A 44 33.31 -15.56 -92.93
N SER A 45 34.56 -15.36 -93.35
CA SER A 45 34.99 -14.24 -94.20
C SER A 45 35.16 -14.64 -95.68
N ASP A 46 34.75 -15.85 -96.06
CA ASP A 46 34.86 -16.37 -97.42
C ASP A 46 33.81 -15.72 -98.35
N THR A 47 34.25 -15.29 -99.53
CA THR A 47 33.45 -14.57 -100.53
C THR A 47 33.23 -15.36 -101.82
N ARG A 48 33.57 -16.66 -101.84
CA ARG A 48 33.36 -17.54 -103.00
C ARG A 48 31.87 -17.78 -103.27
N PRO A 49 31.45 -17.95 -104.54
CA PRO A 49 30.08 -18.33 -104.88
C PRO A 49 29.66 -19.64 -104.19
N GLY A 50 28.46 -19.66 -103.63
CA GLY A 50 27.94 -20.76 -102.81
C GLY A 50 28.24 -20.64 -101.32
N THR A 51 29.19 -19.79 -100.90
CA THR A 51 29.46 -19.56 -99.48
C THR A 51 28.25 -18.92 -98.79
N THR A 52 27.88 -19.47 -97.63
CA THR A 52 26.88 -18.92 -96.72
C THR A 52 27.59 -18.28 -95.53
N VAL A 53 27.29 -17.00 -95.27
CA VAL A 53 27.78 -16.24 -94.11
C VAL A 53 26.60 -15.98 -93.19
N GLN A 54 26.78 -16.19 -91.88
CA GLN A 54 25.78 -15.92 -90.85
C GLN A 54 26.29 -14.93 -89.81
N VAL A 55 25.37 -14.23 -89.14
CA VAL A 55 25.65 -13.38 -87.97
C VAL A 55 25.60 -14.22 -86.70
N ASN A 56 26.70 -14.22 -85.95
CA ASN A 56 26.74 -14.68 -84.56
C ASN A 56 26.88 -13.46 -83.66
N CYS A 57 25.87 -13.14 -82.85
CA CYS A 57 25.95 -11.99 -81.94
C CYS A 57 26.88 -12.27 -80.75
N ASP A 58 27.52 -11.22 -80.23
CA ASP A 58 28.33 -11.29 -79.01
C ASP A 58 27.43 -11.43 -77.76
N ASP A 59 28.02 -11.87 -76.64
CA ASP A 59 27.27 -12.07 -75.40
C ASP A 59 26.54 -10.81 -74.93
N GLY A 60 25.25 -10.95 -74.62
CA GLY A 60 24.35 -9.85 -74.28
C GLY A 60 23.63 -9.20 -75.47
N TYR A 61 23.89 -9.68 -76.69
CA TYR A 61 23.22 -9.23 -77.92
C TYR A 61 22.48 -10.37 -78.62
N VAL A 62 21.42 -10.01 -79.35
CA VAL A 62 20.59 -10.92 -80.15
C VAL A 62 20.36 -10.35 -81.54
N PHE A 63 20.12 -11.22 -82.51
CA PHE A 63 19.92 -10.82 -83.90
C PHE A 63 18.71 -9.88 -84.05
N ASP A 64 18.86 -8.81 -84.84
CA ASP A 64 17.78 -7.87 -85.12
C ASP A 64 17.16 -8.09 -86.52
N PRO A 65 16.02 -8.79 -86.64
CA PRO A 65 15.41 -9.13 -87.93
C PRO A 65 14.89 -7.91 -88.71
N THR A 66 14.85 -6.73 -88.10
CA THR A 66 14.46 -5.48 -88.78
C THR A 66 15.57 -4.90 -89.67
N THR A 67 16.80 -5.38 -89.51
CA THR A 67 17.99 -4.81 -90.18
C THR A 67 18.47 -5.57 -91.43
N GLY A 68 17.99 -6.80 -91.64
CA GLY A 68 18.39 -7.66 -92.76
C GLY A 68 18.15 -9.14 -92.48
N GLY A 69 18.78 -10.02 -93.25
CA GLY A 69 18.79 -11.46 -93.00
C GLY A 69 19.86 -11.88 -91.98
N ILE A 70 19.60 -12.91 -91.18
CA ILE A 70 20.61 -13.51 -90.27
C ILE A 70 21.72 -14.24 -91.05
N SER A 71 21.43 -14.63 -92.29
CA SER A 71 22.37 -15.25 -93.20
C SER A 71 22.23 -14.72 -94.62
N VAL A 72 23.35 -14.74 -95.34
CA VAL A 72 23.44 -14.39 -96.75
C VAL A 72 24.27 -15.42 -97.50
N VAL A 73 23.99 -15.58 -98.80
CA VAL A 73 24.65 -16.53 -99.69
C VAL A 73 25.23 -15.78 -100.89
N CYS A 74 26.50 -16.01 -101.18
CA CYS A 74 27.15 -15.41 -102.34
C CYS A 74 26.69 -16.09 -103.63
N ARG A 75 26.05 -15.34 -104.54
CA ARG A 75 25.56 -15.89 -105.82
C ARG A 75 26.67 -15.93 -106.87
N VAL A 76 26.51 -16.79 -107.88
CA VAL A 76 27.45 -16.98 -109.00
C VAL A 76 27.73 -15.68 -109.80
N GLY A 77 26.84 -14.70 -109.73
CA GLY A 77 27.04 -13.35 -110.30
C GLY A 77 27.87 -12.38 -109.44
N GLY A 78 28.48 -12.81 -108.33
CA GLY A 78 29.33 -11.95 -107.48
C GLY A 78 28.56 -10.98 -106.58
N SER A 79 27.29 -11.29 -106.28
CA SER A 79 26.44 -10.48 -105.40
C SER A 79 25.81 -11.35 -104.30
N TRP A 80 25.68 -10.80 -103.10
CA TRP A 80 24.93 -11.42 -102.01
C TRP A 80 23.44 -11.49 -102.34
N ASN A 81 22.75 -12.51 -101.81
CA ASN A 81 21.32 -12.72 -102.05
C ASN A 81 20.39 -11.69 -101.37
N SER A 82 20.85 -11.04 -100.30
CA SER A 82 20.15 -10.01 -99.52
C SER A 82 21.16 -9.20 -98.70
N SER A 83 20.71 -8.18 -97.97
CA SER A 83 21.50 -7.54 -96.91
C SER A 83 21.66 -8.47 -95.70
N LEU A 84 22.82 -8.40 -95.06
CA LEU A 84 23.07 -9.02 -93.76
C LEU A 84 22.59 -8.07 -92.65
N GLY A 85 21.84 -8.58 -91.67
CA GLY A 85 21.41 -7.82 -90.50
C GLY A 85 22.51 -7.64 -89.45
N GLY A 86 22.19 -6.93 -88.38
CA GLY A 86 23.05 -6.70 -87.21
C GLY A 86 22.49 -7.30 -85.93
N CYS A 87 23.15 -6.99 -84.82
CA CYS A 87 22.78 -7.42 -83.48
C CYS A 87 22.31 -6.23 -82.63
N LYS A 88 21.22 -6.41 -81.89
CA LYS A 88 20.72 -5.46 -80.88
C LYS A 88 20.89 -6.01 -79.48
N GLN A 89 20.97 -5.13 -78.49
CA GLN A 89 21.12 -5.54 -77.10
C GLN A 89 19.91 -6.37 -76.65
N ALA A 90 20.16 -7.51 -76.02
CA ALA A 90 19.11 -8.36 -75.46
C ALA A 90 18.41 -7.62 -74.32
N LYS A 91 17.07 -7.70 -74.29
CA LYS A 91 16.23 -7.13 -73.23
C LYS A 91 15.30 -8.20 -72.68
N CYS A 92 15.20 -8.27 -71.36
CA CYS A 92 14.24 -9.12 -70.66
C CYS A 92 12.87 -8.44 -70.56
N PRO A 93 11.79 -9.18 -70.25
CA PRO A 93 10.48 -8.61 -69.96
C PRO A 93 10.54 -7.58 -68.82
N GLU A 94 9.69 -6.57 -68.88
CA GLU A 94 9.55 -5.59 -67.79
C GLU A 94 9.08 -6.28 -66.51
N LEU A 95 9.62 -5.85 -65.37
CA LEU A 95 9.29 -6.34 -64.05
C LEU A 95 8.23 -5.43 -63.42
N SER A 96 7.19 -6.01 -62.85
CA SER A 96 6.21 -5.26 -62.05
C SER A 96 6.86 -4.72 -60.78
N LYS A 97 6.50 -3.49 -60.39
CA LYS A 97 6.85 -2.95 -59.07
C LYS A 97 6.22 -3.86 -57.98
N PRO A 98 6.99 -4.35 -56.98
CA PRO A 98 6.42 -5.13 -55.89
C PRO A 98 5.47 -4.28 -55.04
N ALA A 99 4.48 -4.92 -54.39
CA ALA A 99 3.67 -4.23 -53.40
C ALA A 99 4.55 -3.87 -52.19
N HIS A 100 4.40 -2.64 -51.68
CA HIS A 100 5.18 -2.11 -50.57
C HIS A 100 6.72 -2.17 -50.76
N GLY A 101 7.18 -1.90 -51.99
CA GLY A 101 8.59 -1.75 -52.30
C GLY A 101 8.84 -1.25 -53.73
N SER A 102 10.08 -0.88 -54.05
CA SER A 102 10.56 -0.40 -55.34
C SER A 102 11.53 -1.37 -56.03
N LEU A 103 11.72 -1.16 -57.34
CA LEU A 103 12.80 -1.77 -58.11
C LEU A 103 14.00 -0.81 -58.12
N SER A 104 15.20 -1.32 -57.85
CA SER A 104 16.43 -0.51 -57.87
C SER A 104 16.77 0.09 -59.24
N THR A 105 16.26 -0.47 -60.33
CA THR A 105 16.29 0.13 -61.67
C THR A 105 15.17 -0.44 -62.56
N PRO A 106 14.57 0.37 -63.46
CA PRO A 106 13.65 -0.14 -64.49
C PRO A 106 14.36 -0.80 -65.68
N THR A 107 15.70 -0.83 -65.68
CA THR A 107 16.49 -1.27 -66.83
C THR A 107 16.43 -2.79 -67.01
N THR A 108 16.08 -3.26 -68.22
CA THR A 108 15.92 -4.70 -68.53
C THR A 108 16.97 -5.26 -69.49
N THR A 109 18.06 -4.55 -69.75
CA THR A 109 19.13 -5.01 -70.66
C THR A 109 19.93 -6.17 -70.09
N ALA A 110 20.43 -7.08 -70.95
CA ALA A 110 21.24 -8.20 -70.50
C ALA A 110 22.50 -7.75 -69.72
N GLY A 111 22.79 -8.47 -68.65
CA GLY A 111 23.79 -8.10 -67.64
C GLY A 111 23.25 -7.22 -66.51
N THR A 112 22.12 -6.53 -66.68
CA THR A 112 21.53 -5.71 -65.60
C THR A 112 21.03 -6.58 -64.46
N LYS A 113 21.43 -6.21 -63.24
CA LYS A 113 20.88 -6.75 -61.97
C LYS A 113 19.80 -5.80 -61.45
N VAL A 114 18.59 -6.30 -61.25
CA VAL A 114 17.47 -5.59 -60.62
C VAL A 114 17.21 -6.23 -59.27
N SER A 115 17.09 -5.41 -58.23
CA SER A 115 16.76 -5.85 -56.86
C SER A 115 15.49 -5.18 -56.36
N THR A 116 14.78 -5.88 -55.49
CA THR A 116 13.69 -5.34 -54.68
C THR A 116 14.27 -4.56 -53.50
N GLU A 117 13.67 -3.41 -53.23
CA GLU A 117 13.92 -2.56 -52.06
C GLU A 117 12.56 -2.32 -51.40
N CYS A 118 12.41 -2.61 -50.11
CA CYS A 118 11.10 -2.55 -49.44
C CYS A 118 10.84 -1.18 -48.82
N ASP A 119 9.57 -0.77 -48.80
CA ASP A 119 9.13 0.47 -48.15
C ASP A 119 9.27 0.34 -46.61
N ASP A 120 9.35 1.46 -45.90
CA ASP A 120 9.47 1.48 -44.44
C ASP A 120 8.35 0.68 -43.76
N GLY A 121 8.72 -0.18 -42.80
CA GLY A 121 7.81 -1.13 -42.14
C GLY A 121 7.60 -2.46 -42.89
N TYR A 122 8.24 -2.65 -44.04
CA TYR A 122 8.23 -3.90 -44.79
C TYR A 122 9.64 -4.50 -44.92
N THR A 123 9.69 -5.83 -45.09
CA THR A 123 10.94 -6.60 -45.27
C THR A 123 10.81 -7.58 -46.41
N PHE A 124 11.93 -8.03 -46.96
CA PHE A 124 11.95 -8.93 -48.10
C PHE A 124 11.32 -10.29 -47.76
N ASP A 125 10.40 -10.78 -48.62
CA ASP A 125 9.81 -12.10 -48.45
C ASP A 125 10.49 -13.16 -49.32
N SER A 126 11.48 -13.82 -48.73
CA SER A 126 12.24 -14.93 -49.34
C SER A 126 11.40 -16.16 -49.72
N SER A 127 10.10 -16.20 -49.37
CA SER A 127 9.20 -17.25 -49.86
C SER A 127 8.68 -16.99 -51.29
N THR A 128 8.78 -15.74 -51.77
CA THR A 128 8.18 -15.29 -53.04
C THR A 128 9.13 -15.29 -54.24
N GLY A 129 10.45 -15.37 -54.02
CA GLY A 129 11.48 -15.34 -55.05
C GLY A 129 12.84 -14.91 -54.51
N ASP A 130 13.73 -14.47 -55.40
CA ASP A 130 15.03 -13.91 -55.04
C ASP A 130 14.96 -12.39 -54.87
N ILE A 131 15.74 -11.82 -53.94
CA ILE A 131 15.80 -10.37 -53.70
C ILE A 131 16.39 -9.59 -54.88
N ALA A 132 17.15 -10.28 -55.75
CA ALA A 132 17.70 -9.69 -56.96
C ALA A 132 17.80 -10.70 -58.10
N VAL A 133 17.42 -10.25 -59.29
CA VAL A 133 17.48 -11.02 -60.54
C VAL A 133 18.40 -10.35 -61.54
N VAL A 134 19.01 -11.15 -62.43
CA VAL A 134 19.90 -10.68 -63.50
C VAL A 134 19.28 -11.00 -64.86
N CYS A 135 19.23 -10.04 -65.77
CA CYS A 135 18.77 -10.30 -67.14
C CYS A 135 19.85 -11.07 -67.91
N ARG A 136 19.52 -12.25 -68.41
CA ARG A 136 20.42 -13.11 -69.18
C ARG A 136 20.37 -12.78 -70.68
N SER A 137 21.41 -13.15 -71.42
CA SER A 137 21.51 -12.95 -72.88
C SER A 137 20.41 -13.64 -73.69
N ASN A 138 19.81 -14.71 -73.16
CA ASN A 138 18.66 -15.40 -73.74
C ASN A 138 17.31 -14.67 -73.50
N GLN A 139 17.32 -13.41 -73.06
CA GLN A 139 16.14 -12.58 -72.78
C GLN A 139 15.26 -13.10 -71.63
N THR A 140 15.80 -13.90 -70.70
CA THR A 140 15.10 -14.32 -69.49
C THR A 140 15.76 -13.80 -68.21
N TRP A 141 14.96 -13.57 -67.17
CA TRP A 141 15.48 -13.25 -65.84
C TRP A 141 16.14 -14.48 -65.20
N SER A 142 17.05 -14.24 -64.25
CA SER A 142 17.81 -15.32 -63.62
C SER A 142 16.94 -16.26 -62.79
N SER A 143 15.88 -15.70 -62.21
CA SER A 143 14.91 -16.29 -61.29
C SER A 143 13.65 -15.40 -61.27
N THR A 144 12.68 -15.71 -60.40
CA THR A 144 11.55 -14.82 -60.10
C THR A 144 11.98 -13.77 -59.07
N LEU A 145 11.69 -12.49 -59.31
CA LEU A 145 11.95 -11.43 -58.34
C LEU A 145 10.92 -11.50 -57.20
N GLY A 146 11.39 -11.59 -55.95
CA GLY A 146 10.54 -11.63 -54.76
C GLY A 146 10.01 -10.25 -54.33
N GLY A 147 8.91 -10.27 -53.59
CA GLY A 147 8.24 -9.07 -53.05
C GLY A 147 8.59 -8.77 -51.59
N CYS A 148 7.79 -7.89 -50.99
CA CYS A 148 7.92 -7.43 -49.62
C CYS A 148 6.72 -7.90 -48.78
N LYS A 149 6.95 -8.15 -47.49
CA LYS A 149 5.93 -8.46 -46.48
C LYS A 149 6.06 -7.51 -45.29
N GLU A 150 4.96 -7.28 -44.59
CA GLU A 150 4.91 -6.41 -43.43
C GLU A 150 5.80 -6.94 -42.29
N VAL A 151 6.54 -6.06 -41.63
CA VAL A 151 7.30 -6.38 -40.41
C VAL A 151 6.32 -6.41 -39.24
N THR A 152 6.18 -7.59 -38.64
CA THR A 152 5.35 -7.80 -37.45
C THR A 152 6.20 -8.39 -36.31
N CYS A 153 6.02 -7.85 -35.11
CA CYS A 153 6.61 -8.39 -33.90
C CYS A 153 5.83 -9.61 -33.38
N PRO A 154 6.43 -10.45 -32.50
CA PRO A 154 5.75 -11.57 -31.87
C PRO A 154 4.49 -11.12 -31.09
N GLY A 155 3.45 -11.96 -31.04
CA GLY A 155 2.26 -11.68 -30.25
C GLY A 155 2.57 -11.48 -28.76
N LEU A 156 2.07 -10.38 -28.18
CA LEU A 156 2.21 -10.08 -26.76
C LEU A 156 1.15 -10.84 -25.94
N THR A 157 1.54 -11.33 -24.77
CA THR A 157 0.61 -11.92 -23.79
C THR A 157 -0.08 -10.82 -22.98
N THR A 158 -1.38 -10.96 -22.74
CA THR A 158 -2.12 -10.07 -21.84
C THR A 158 -1.57 -10.18 -20.40
N PRO A 159 -1.23 -9.06 -19.74
CA PRO A 159 -0.73 -9.08 -18.36
C PRO A 159 -1.82 -9.52 -17.38
N ALA A 160 -1.43 -10.07 -16.23
CA ALA A 160 -2.39 -10.44 -15.19
C ALA A 160 -3.02 -9.19 -14.57
N ASN A 161 -4.36 -9.18 -14.45
CA ASN A 161 -5.16 -8.07 -13.92
C ASN A 161 -4.97 -6.75 -14.71
N GLY A 162 -4.84 -6.85 -16.02
CA GLY A 162 -4.80 -5.72 -16.94
C GLY A 162 -5.02 -6.15 -18.39
N ARG A 163 -5.03 -5.16 -19.27
CA ARG A 163 -5.19 -5.31 -20.72
C ARG A 163 -4.07 -4.61 -21.47
N LEU A 164 -3.89 -5.00 -22.73
CA LEU A 164 -3.04 -4.29 -23.68
C LEU A 164 -3.86 -3.21 -24.38
N SER A 165 -3.26 -2.05 -24.66
CA SER A 165 -3.92 -0.94 -25.36
C SER A 165 -4.36 -1.30 -26.80
N THR A 166 -3.65 -2.23 -27.44
CA THR A 166 -3.98 -2.78 -28.75
C THR A 166 -3.37 -4.17 -28.91
N GLY A 167 -3.98 -4.99 -29.78
CA GLY A 167 -3.44 -6.29 -30.21
C GLY A 167 -2.59 -6.23 -31.48
N SER A 168 -2.38 -5.03 -32.06
CA SER A 168 -1.54 -4.85 -33.25
C SER A 168 -0.08 -5.16 -32.94
N THR A 169 0.61 -5.82 -33.88
CA THR A 169 2.05 -6.10 -33.79
C THR A 169 2.87 -5.54 -34.96
N SER A 170 2.27 -4.70 -35.82
CA SER A 170 2.96 -4.05 -36.94
C SER A 170 4.09 -3.13 -36.46
N ALA A 171 5.18 -3.04 -37.23
CA ALA A 171 6.28 -2.12 -36.96
C ALA A 171 5.80 -0.67 -36.75
N GLY A 172 6.39 0.02 -35.77
CA GLY A 172 5.95 1.34 -35.31
C GLY A 172 4.80 1.32 -34.30
N THR A 173 4.07 0.20 -34.14
CA THR A 173 3.02 0.09 -33.12
C THR A 173 3.62 0.21 -31.72
N THR A 174 3.05 1.12 -30.92
CA THR A 174 3.36 1.23 -29.49
C THR A 174 2.21 0.63 -28.67
N VAL A 175 2.53 -0.30 -27.78
CA VAL A 175 1.57 -1.00 -26.91
C VAL A 175 1.89 -0.66 -25.46
N PHE A 176 0.86 -0.33 -24.68
CA PHE A 176 1.01 -0.09 -23.24
C PHE A 176 0.07 -1.00 -22.43
N VAL A 177 0.46 -1.22 -21.17
CA VAL A 177 -0.32 -1.94 -20.16
C VAL A 177 -1.29 -0.99 -19.49
N ASP A 178 -2.56 -1.36 -19.49
CA ASP A 178 -3.66 -0.63 -18.87
C ASP A 178 -4.27 -1.54 -17.79
N CYS A 179 -4.05 -1.21 -16.52
CA CYS A 179 -4.42 -2.09 -15.40
C CYS A 179 -5.92 -2.08 -15.12
N ASP A 180 -6.42 -3.21 -14.59
CA ASP A 180 -7.82 -3.32 -14.21
C ASP A 180 -8.11 -2.56 -12.91
N GLN A 181 -9.38 -2.25 -12.66
CA GLN A 181 -9.79 -1.43 -11.51
C GLN A 181 -9.31 -2.03 -10.19
N GLY A 182 -8.50 -1.27 -9.43
CA GLY A 182 -7.90 -1.71 -8.18
C GLY A 182 -6.48 -2.24 -8.28
N TYR A 183 -5.91 -2.26 -9.48
CA TYR A 183 -4.53 -2.65 -9.74
C TYR A 183 -3.74 -1.46 -10.30
N ILE A 184 -2.44 -1.45 -10.02
CA ILE A 184 -1.46 -0.50 -10.59
C ILE A 184 -0.34 -1.28 -11.24
N PHE A 185 0.34 -0.63 -12.18
CA PHE A 185 1.51 -1.19 -12.83
C PHE A 185 2.65 -1.39 -11.81
N ASP A 186 3.26 -2.58 -11.79
CA ASP A 186 4.43 -2.86 -10.95
C ASP A 186 5.75 -2.61 -11.73
N PRO A 187 6.48 -1.50 -11.45
CA PRO A 187 7.70 -1.16 -12.16
C PRO A 187 8.86 -2.13 -11.93
N ASN A 188 8.76 -3.05 -10.98
CA ASN A 188 9.77 -4.08 -10.75
C ASN A 188 9.62 -5.29 -11.71
N THR A 189 8.48 -5.39 -12.43
CA THR A 189 8.15 -6.54 -13.27
C THR A 189 8.48 -6.36 -14.76
N GLY A 190 8.81 -5.15 -15.19
CA GLY A 190 9.11 -4.82 -16.60
C GLY A 190 8.79 -3.36 -16.92
N HIS A 191 8.48 -3.09 -18.19
CA HIS A 191 8.05 -1.76 -18.64
C HIS A 191 6.53 -1.70 -18.82
N ASN A 192 5.93 -0.53 -18.65
CA ASN A 192 4.50 -0.30 -18.89
C ASN A 192 4.17 -0.06 -20.37
N ILE A 193 5.19 0.11 -21.22
CA ILE A 193 5.08 0.46 -22.63
C ILE A 193 6.17 -0.25 -23.45
N THR A 194 5.85 -0.63 -24.67
CA THR A 194 6.78 -1.24 -25.63
C THR A 194 6.47 -0.81 -27.06
N LEU A 195 7.48 -0.76 -27.92
CA LEU A 195 7.43 -0.36 -29.32
C LEU A 195 7.90 -1.51 -30.21
N CYS A 196 7.13 -1.86 -31.24
CA CYS A 196 7.57 -2.79 -32.27
C CYS A 196 8.54 -2.08 -33.22
N ARG A 197 9.78 -2.57 -33.29
CA ARG A 197 10.84 -2.01 -34.14
C ARG A 197 10.76 -2.56 -35.58
N SER A 198 11.45 -1.88 -36.49
CA SER A 198 11.60 -2.30 -37.89
C SER A 198 12.42 -3.59 -38.09
N ASP A 199 13.08 -4.10 -37.05
CA ASP A 199 13.73 -5.43 -37.04
C ASP A 199 12.77 -6.56 -36.62
N GLY A 200 11.50 -6.26 -36.33
CA GLY A 200 10.52 -7.24 -35.85
C GLY A 200 10.65 -7.59 -34.36
N THR A 201 11.39 -6.80 -33.57
CA THR A 201 11.53 -6.99 -32.12
C THR A 201 10.79 -5.94 -31.30
N TRP A 202 10.28 -6.34 -30.14
CA TRP A 202 9.78 -5.42 -29.13
C TRP A 202 10.95 -4.74 -28.41
N ASN A 203 10.89 -3.41 -28.21
CA ASN A 203 11.98 -2.68 -27.58
C ASN A 203 12.13 -2.96 -26.07
N ALA A 204 11.07 -3.44 -25.43
CA ALA A 204 10.98 -3.72 -24.00
C ALA A 204 10.00 -4.87 -23.72
N THR A 205 10.24 -5.61 -22.64
CA THR A 205 9.29 -6.61 -22.11
C THR A 205 8.25 -5.92 -21.23
N LEU A 206 6.97 -6.19 -21.47
CA LEU A 206 5.89 -5.64 -20.67
C LEU A 206 5.82 -6.28 -19.27
N GLY A 207 5.63 -5.44 -18.25
CA GLY A 207 5.40 -5.86 -16.86
C GLY A 207 3.94 -6.28 -16.59
N SER A 208 3.63 -6.48 -15.31
CA SER A 208 2.32 -6.92 -14.81
C SER A 208 1.68 -5.90 -13.87
N CYS A 209 0.38 -6.04 -13.64
CA CYS A 209 -0.38 -5.23 -12.69
C CYS A 209 -0.49 -5.91 -11.32
N THR A 210 -0.20 -5.17 -10.25
CA THR A 210 -0.29 -5.62 -8.85
C THR A 210 -1.43 -4.91 -8.13
N SER A 211 -2.03 -5.55 -7.13
CA SER A 211 -3.18 -4.99 -6.42
C SER A 211 -2.77 -3.84 -5.49
N VAL A 212 -3.54 -2.74 -5.52
CA VAL A 212 -3.30 -1.62 -4.61
C VAL A 212 -3.79 -2.01 -3.21
N SER A 213 -2.86 -2.34 -2.33
CA SER A 213 -3.15 -2.55 -0.91
C SER A 213 -3.24 -1.21 -0.18
N CYS A 214 -4.07 -1.15 0.86
CA CYS A 214 -4.18 0.02 1.72
C CYS A 214 -2.92 0.25 2.58
N VAL A 215 -2.73 1.48 3.05
CA VAL A 215 -1.66 1.80 4.03
C VAL A 215 -1.86 0.96 5.29
N ALA A 216 -0.77 0.38 5.82
CA ALA A 216 -0.82 -0.39 7.07
C ALA A 216 -1.34 0.46 8.24
N LEU A 217 -2.33 -0.07 8.96
CA LEU A 217 -2.92 0.59 10.11
C LEU A 217 -2.02 0.45 11.35
N SER A 218 -1.83 1.54 12.08
CA SER A 218 -1.18 1.52 13.39
C SER A 218 -2.11 0.92 14.45
N THR A 219 -1.57 0.04 15.31
CA THR A 219 -2.31 -0.50 16.46
C THR A 219 -2.70 0.64 17.42
N PRO A 220 -3.99 0.78 17.81
CA PRO A 220 -4.41 1.82 18.74
C PRO A 220 -3.91 1.54 20.17
N PRO A 221 -3.60 2.56 20.99
CA PRO A 221 -3.24 2.36 22.39
C PRO A 221 -4.34 1.65 23.19
N ASN A 222 -3.94 0.65 24.00
CA ASN A 222 -4.84 -0.18 24.80
C ASN A 222 -5.92 -0.93 23.98
N GLY A 223 -5.55 -1.33 22.76
CA GLY A 223 -6.32 -2.22 21.93
C GLY A 223 -5.45 -2.94 20.89
N ARG A 224 -6.09 -3.81 20.12
CA ARG A 224 -5.49 -4.64 19.08
C ARG A 224 -6.34 -4.65 17.82
N LEU A 225 -5.69 -4.74 16.67
CA LEU A 225 -6.36 -4.91 15.38
C LEU A 225 -6.80 -6.37 15.20
N SER A 226 -7.95 -6.59 14.54
CA SER A 226 -8.42 -7.95 14.20
C SER A 226 -7.58 -8.63 13.12
N SER A 227 -6.89 -7.84 12.29
CA SER A 227 -5.99 -8.29 11.21
C SER A 227 -5.02 -7.17 10.85
N SER A 228 -3.86 -7.53 10.32
CA SER A 228 -2.89 -6.61 9.71
C SER A 228 -2.92 -6.64 8.17
N ASP A 229 -3.84 -7.40 7.58
CA ASP A 229 -4.01 -7.50 6.13
C ASP A 229 -4.56 -6.17 5.56
N THR A 230 -3.97 -5.73 4.45
CA THR A 230 -4.25 -4.46 3.77
C THR A 230 -4.82 -4.65 2.37
N ARG A 231 -5.12 -5.89 1.93
CA ARG A 231 -5.69 -6.16 0.60
C ARG A 231 -7.10 -5.56 0.45
N PRO A 232 -7.51 -5.13 -0.77
CA PRO A 232 -8.87 -4.70 -1.04
C PRO A 232 -9.92 -5.73 -0.59
N GLY A 233 -11.01 -5.24 0.02
CA GLY A 233 -12.07 -6.06 0.62
C GLY A 233 -11.80 -6.48 2.06
N THR A 234 -10.56 -6.40 2.56
CA THR A 234 -10.26 -6.70 3.97
C THR A 234 -10.97 -5.73 4.91
N THR A 235 -11.60 -6.29 5.95
CA THR A 235 -12.20 -5.54 7.06
C THR A 235 -11.32 -5.68 8.31
N VAL A 236 -10.87 -4.57 8.87
CA VAL A 236 -10.09 -4.51 10.12
C VAL A 236 -10.95 -3.86 11.19
N GLN A 237 -11.01 -4.46 12.38
CA GLN A 237 -11.74 -3.94 13.55
C GLN A 237 -10.79 -3.71 14.72
N VAL A 238 -11.13 -2.75 15.59
CA VAL A 238 -10.46 -2.56 16.88
C VAL A 238 -11.13 -3.42 17.95
N ASN A 239 -10.32 -4.20 18.65
CA ASN A 239 -10.69 -4.86 19.89
C ASN A 239 -9.94 -4.18 21.04
N CYS A 240 -10.65 -3.58 21.99
CA CYS A 240 -9.99 -2.97 23.15
C CYS A 240 -9.48 -4.03 24.14
N ASP A 241 -8.49 -3.65 24.93
CA ASP A 241 -7.95 -4.48 26.00
C ASP A 241 -8.77 -4.34 27.29
N ASP A 242 -8.57 -5.24 28.25
CA ASP A 242 -9.37 -5.29 29.48
C ASP A 242 -9.28 -3.98 30.27
N GLY A 243 -10.45 -3.42 30.61
CA GLY A 243 -10.57 -2.11 31.26
C GLY A 243 -10.72 -0.93 30.29
N TYR A 244 -10.68 -1.17 28.97
CA TYR A 244 -10.89 -0.18 27.93
C TYR A 244 -12.11 -0.52 27.07
N VAL A 245 -12.72 0.51 26.48
CA VAL A 245 -13.88 0.44 25.59
C VAL A 245 -13.66 1.33 24.38
N PHE A 246 -14.31 1.01 23.27
CA PHE A 246 -14.18 1.74 22.01
C PHE A 246 -14.59 3.22 22.17
N ASP A 247 -13.83 4.14 21.56
CA ASP A 247 -14.16 5.56 21.52
C ASP A 247 -14.73 6.01 20.16
N PRO A 248 -16.07 6.12 20.02
CA PRO A 248 -16.71 6.53 18.77
C PRO A 248 -16.40 7.97 18.34
N THR A 249 -15.75 8.78 19.18
CA THR A 249 -15.34 10.14 18.82
C THR A 249 -14.07 10.19 17.96
N THR A 250 -13.30 9.10 17.92
CA THR A 250 -11.97 9.05 17.29
C THR A 250 -11.96 8.45 15.88
N GLY A 251 -13.04 7.80 15.45
CA GLY A 251 -13.16 7.14 14.15
C GLY A 251 -14.20 6.02 14.17
N GLY A 252 -14.17 5.14 13.16
CA GLY A 252 -15.00 3.94 13.13
C GLY A 252 -14.37 2.78 13.91
N ILE A 253 -15.21 1.90 14.51
CA ILE A 253 -14.74 0.66 15.17
C ILE A 253 -14.14 -0.34 14.17
N SER A 254 -14.51 -0.21 12.90
CA SER A 254 -14.06 -1.04 11.80
C SER A 254 -13.92 -0.25 10.51
N VAL A 255 -12.89 -0.58 9.75
CA VAL A 255 -12.61 -0.01 8.42
C VAL A 255 -12.50 -1.11 7.37
N VAL A 256 -12.81 -0.77 6.12
CA VAL A 256 -12.74 -1.67 4.96
C VAL A 256 -11.79 -1.08 3.93
N CYS A 257 -10.83 -1.88 3.45
CA CYS A 257 -9.91 -1.44 2.40
C CYS A 257 -10.66 -1.43 1.06
N ARG A 258 -10.71 -0.28 0.38
CA ARG A 258 -11.38 -0.15 -0.92
C ARG A 258 -10.45 -0.53 -2.07
N VAL A 259 -11.08 -0.95 -3.17
CA VAL A 259 -10.47 -1.11 -4.49
C VAL A 259 -9.89 0.24 -4.92
N GLY A 260 -8.59 0.43 -4.77
CA GLY A 260 -7.90 1.73 -4.89
C GLY A 260 -6.97 2.11 -3.73
N GLY A 261 -6.79 1.26 -2.71
CA GLY A 261 -5.75 1.46 -1.68
C GLY A 261 -6.09 2.45 -0.57
N LEU A 262 -7.36 2.84 -0.43
CA LEU A 262 -7.83 3.73 0.62
C LEU A 262 -8.81 3.02 1.56
N TRP A 263 -8.62 3.22 2.87
CA TRP A 263 -9.61 2.81 3.87
C TRP A 263 -10.89 3.64 3.72
N ASN A 264 -12.04 3.01 3.94
CA ASN A 264 -13.35 3.67 3.80
C ASN A 264 -13.61 4.82 4.80
N SER A 265 -12.86 4.87 5.91
CA SER A 265 -12.92 5.86 6.98
C SER A 265 -11.66 5.76 7.86
N SER A 266 -11.48 6.67 8.81
CA SER A 266 -10.45 6.53 9.86
C SER A 266 -10.84 5.44 10.87
N LEU A 267 -9.83 4.71 11.35
CA LEU A 267 -10.00 3.75 12.45
C LEU A 267 -9.95 4.51 13.79
N GLY A 268 -10.93 4.26 14.67
CA GLY A 268 -10.95 4.82 16.02
C GLY A 268 -10.01 4.10 16.99
N GLY A 269 -9.97 4.57 18.23
CA GLY A 269 -9.17 4.00 19.31
C GLY A 269 -9.99 3.53 20.50
N CYS A 270 -9.28 3.25 21.60
CA CYS A 270 -9.85 2.78 22.86
C CYS A 270 -9.65 3.83 23.97
N LYS A 271 -10.68 4.03 24.79
CA LYS A 271 -10.64 4.87 26.00
C LYS A 271 -10.89 4.03 27.25
N GLN A 272 -10.40 4.51 28.39
CA GLN A 272 -10.59 3.81 29.66
C GLN A 272 -12.09 3.73 30.00
N ALA A 273 -12.56 2.54 30.37
CA ALA A 273 -13.94 2.33 30.77
C ALA A 273 -14.24 3.07 32.09
N LYS A 274 -15.39 3.75 32.15
CA LYS A 274 -15.88 4.45 33.33
C LYS A 274 -17.27 3.96 33.69
N CYS A 275 -17.48 3.63 34.96
CA CYS A 275 -18.79 3.29 35.50
C CYS A 275 -19.61 4.57 35.77
N PRO A 276 -20.95 4.47 35.90
CA PRO A 276 -21.80 5.57 36.33
C PRO A 276 -21.33 6.19 37.65
N GLU A 277 -21.47 7.50 37.78
CA GLU A 277 -21.15 8.19 39.05
C GLU A 277 -22.02 7.67 40.19
N LEU A 278 -21.39 7.40 41.33
CA LEU A 278 -22.07 6.97 42.54
C LEU A 278 -22.54 8.18 43.33
N SER A 279 -23.79 8.16 43.75
CA SER A 279 -24.31 9.18 44.67
C SER A 279 -23.65 9.02 46.05
N LYS A 280 -23.31 10.14 46.69
CA LYS A 280 -22.84 10.15 48.08
C LYS A 280 -23.94 9.55 48.99
N PRO A 281 -23.64 8.55 49.83
CA PRO A 281 -24.63 7.99 50.76
C PRO A 281 -25.05 9.03 51.79
N ALA A 282 -26.30 8.96 52.25
CA ALA A 282 -26.76 9.79 53.36
C ALA A 282 -25.98 9.42 54.64
N HIS A 283 -25.50 10.43 55.36
CA HIS A 283 -24.69 10.26 56.58
C HIS A 283 -23.43 9.39 56.38
N GLY A 284 -22.76 9.55 55.23
CA GLY A 284 -21.45 8.97 54.96
C GLY A 284 -20.82 9.56 53.70
N SER A 285 -19.60 9.15 53.38
CA SER A 285 -18.82 9.56 52.20
C SER A 285 -18.38 8.36 51.35
N LEU A 286 -17.91 8.66 50.14
CA LEU A 286 -17.24 7.70 49.26
C LEU A 286 -15.73 7.82 49.44
N SER A 287 -15.03 6.68 49.55
CA SER A 287 -13.56 6.66 49.69
C SER A 287 -12.80 7.24 48.50
N THR A 288 -13.41 7.30 47.31
CA THR A 288 -12.89 8.01 46.14
C THR A 288 -14.01 8.35 45.16
N PRO A 289 -13.95 9.51 44.46
CA PRO A 289 -14.88 9.83 43.37
C PRO A 289 -14.53 9.12 42.05
N THR A 290 -13.39 8.44 41.96
CA THR A 290 -12.91 7.83 40.71
C THR A 290 -13.79 6.65 40.27
N THR A 291 -14.28 6.68 39.03
CA THR A 291 -15.16 5.64 38.46
C THR A 291 -14.52 4.80 37.35
N THR A 292 -13.20 4.87 37.16
CA THR A 292 -12.50 4.08 36.13
C THR A 292 -12.47 2.59 36.45
N ALA A 293 -12.50 1.73 35.42
CA ALA A 293 -12.44 0.28 35.60
C ALA A 293 -11.25 -0.16 36.48
N GLY A 294 -11.48 -1.16 37.33
CA GLY A 294 -10.57 -1.61 38.38
C GLY A 294 -10.66 -0.84 39.69
N THR A 295 -11.24 0.37 39.72
CA THR A 295 -11.37 1.16 40.95
C THR A 295 -12.35 0.50 41.92
N LYS A 296 -11.94 0.37 43.18
CA LYS A 296 -12.79 -0.03 44.30
C LYS A 296 -13.23 1.21 45.08
N VAL A 297 -14.55 1.42 45.19
CA VAL A 297 -15.17 2.50 45.97
C VAL A 297 -15.88 1.87 47.16
N SER A 298 -15.68 2.43 48.35
CA SER A 298 -16.32 1.98 49.59
C SER A 298 -17.05 3.12 50.29
N THR A 299 -18.14 2.78 50.98
CA THR A 299 -18.86 3.69 51.88
C THR A 299 -18.12 3.82 53.20
N GLU A 300 -17.96 5.06 53.66
CA GLU A 300 -17.41 5.42 54.97
C GLU A 300 -18.49 6.22 55.72
N CYS A 301 -19.01 5.74 56.84
CA CYS A 301 -20.14 6.38 57.52
C CYS A 301 -19.69 7.51 58.45
N ASP A 302 -20.52 8.55 58.55
CA ASP A 302 -20.29 9.69 59.44
C ASP A 302 -20.42 9.24 60.92
N ASP A 303 -19.82 10.02 61.83
CA ASP A 303 -19.85 9.76 63.27
C ASP A 303 -21.30 9.64 63.79
N GLY A 304 -21.61 8.54 64.50
CA GLY A 304 -22.97 8.21 64.94
C GLY A 304 -23.74 7.25 64.02
N TYR A 305 -23.21 6.95 62.83
CA TYR A 305 -23.80 6.04 61.86
C TYR A 305 -22.95 4.77 61.66
N THR A 306 -23.56 3.70 61.17
CA THR A 306 -22.92 2.43 60.83
C THR A 306 -23.41 1.93 59.48
N PHE A 307 -22.63 1.06 58.83
CA PHE A 307 -22.97 0.51 57.53
C PHE A 307 -24.26 -0.32 57.57
N ASP A 308 -25.17 -0.10 56.63
CA ASP A 308 -26.39 -0.89 56.50
C ASP A 308 -26.30 -1.96 55.42
N SER A 309 -25.88 -3.16 55.83
CA SER A 309 -25.77 -4.36 54.98
C SER A 309 -27.09 -4.84 54.36
N SER A 310 -28.23 -4.23 54.69
CA SER A 310 -29.50 -4.49 53.99
C SER A 310 -29.65 -3.71 52.69
N THR A 311 -28.85 -2.65 52.48
CA THR A 311 -28.99 -1.71 51.36
C THR A 311 -28.05 -1.97 50.19
N GLY A 312 -27.03 -2.82 50.37
CA GLY A 312 -26.03 -3.14 49.35
C GLY A 312 -24.73 -3.66 49.97
N ASP A 313 -23.65 -3.66 49.19
CA ASP A 313 -22.30 -4.00 49.64
C ASP A 313 -21.56 -2.76 50.16
N ILE A 314 -20.67 -2.93 51.15
CA ILE A 314 -19.86 -1.83 51.71
C ILE A 314 -18.83 -1.28 50.72
N ALA A 315 -18.48 -2.08 49.71
CA ALA A 315 -17.56 -1.68 48.66
C ALA A 315 -17.92 -2.32 47.32
N VAL A 316 -17.85 -1.53 46.25
CA VAL A 316 -18.08 -1.96 44.87
C VAL A 316 -16.84 -1.73 44.02
N VAL A 317 -16.66 -2.55 42.99
CA VAL A 317 -15.55 -2.44 42.01
C VAL A 317 -16.12 -2.09 40.65
N CYS A 318 -15.56 -1.10 39.97
CA CYS A 318 -15.95 -0.80 38.59
C CYS A 318 -15.38 -1.88 37.65
N ARG A 319 -16.26 -2.58 36.93
CA ARG A 319 -15.88 -3.62 35.97
C ARG A 319 -15.59 -3.02 34.59
N SER A 320 -14.86 -3.77 33.75
CA SER A 320 -14.51 -3.38 32.37
C SER A 320 -15.72 -3.15 31.47
N ASN A 321 -16.86 -3.81 31.74
CA ASN A 321 -18.13 -3.60 31.05
C ASN A 321 -18.91 -2.35 31.51
N GLN A 322 -18.25 -1.41 32.21
CA GLN A 322 -18.83 -0.15 32.70
C GLN A 322 -19.95 -0.32 33.74
N THR A 323 -20.02 -1.46 34.45
CA THR A 323 -20.95 -1.66 35.57
C THR A 323 -20.23 -1.85 36.90
N TRP A 324 -20.88 -1.39 37.98
CA TRP A 324 -20.41 -1.67 39.34
C TRP A 324 -20.57 -3.15 39.69
N SER A 325 -19.75 -3.64 40.62
CA SER A 325 -19.75 -5.06 40.99
C SER A 325 -21.09 -5.52 41.59
N SER A 326 -21.75 -4.60 42.29
CA SER A 326 -22.99 -4.73 43.05
C SER A 326 -23.57 -3.32 43.28
N THR A 327 -24.65 -3.19 44.05
CA THR A 327 -25.16 -1.91 44.56
C THR A 327 -24.36 -1.48 45.79
N LEU A 328 -23.91 -0.22 45.85
CA LEU A 328 -23.22 0.32 47.02
C LEU A 328 -24.23 0.61 48.14
N GLY A 329 -24.00 0.06 49.33
CA GLY A 329 -24.86 0.26 50.50
C GLY A 329 -24.61 1.60 51.22
N GLY A 330 -25.64 2.08 51.91
CA GLY A 330 -25.64 3.31 52.69
C GLY A 330 -25.36 3.10 54.19
N CYS A 331 -25.62 4.15 54.96
CA CYS A 331 -25.41 4.22 56.40
C CYS A 331 -26.74 4.34 57.15
N LYS A 332 -26.85 3.73 58.33
CA LYS A 332 -27.96 3.85 59.26
C LYS A 332 -27.49 4.34 60.62
N GLU A 333 -28.36 5.04 61.34
CA GLU A 333 -28.07 5.57 62.67
C GLU A 333 -27.80 4.45 63.67
N VAL A 334 -26.82 4.66 64.57
CA VAL A 334 -26.51 3.72 65.66
C VAL A 334 -27.37 4.04 66.86
N ASN A 335 -28.52 3.35 66.96
CA ASN A 335 -29.40 3.40 68.11
C ASN A 335 -29.36 2.08 68.90
N CYS A 336 -29.33 2.17 70.22
CA CYS A 336 -29.49 1.04 71.11
C CYS A 336 -30.95 0.54 71.15
N LEU A 337 -31.16 -0.71 71.56
CA LEU A 337 -32.52 -1.22 71.74
C LEU A 337 -33.26 -0.46 72.85
N LYS A 338 -34.50 -0.05 72.56
CA LYS A 338 -35.41 0.58 73.54
C LYS A 338 -35.49 -0.28 74.80
N MET A 339 -35.35 0.35 75.97
CA MET A 339 -35.37 -0.35 77.25
C MET A 339 -36.80 -0.52 77.77
N ASN A 340 -37.15 -1.72 78.20
CA ASN A 340 -38.36 -1.95 79.00
C ASN A 340 -38.00 -1.76 80.47
N LEU A 341 -38.57 -0.75 81.13
CA LEU A 341 -38.30 -0.46 82.53
C LEU A 341 -39.25 -1.25 83.45
N PRO A 342 -38.75 -1.89 84.52
CA PRO A 342 -39.59 -2.47 85.57
C PRO A 342 -40.38 -1.41 86.35
N ASP A 343 -41.45 -1.85 87.02
CA ASP A 343 -42.27 -0.98 87.87
C ASP A 343 -41.43 -0.23 88.92
N ASN A 344 -41.79 1.03 89.15
CA ASN A 344 -41.13 1.98 90.07
C ASN A 344 -39.72 2.44 89.67
N VAL A 345 -39.18 2.04 88.52
CA VAL A 345 -37.91 2.55 87.96
C VAL A 345 -38.18 3.75 87.05
N ASN A 346 -37.57 4.89 87.38
CA ASN A 346 -37.60 6.12 86.58
C ASN A 346 -36.32 6.26 85.75
N GLY A 347 -36.47 6.50 84.45
CA GLY A 347 -35.37 6.79 83.51
C GLY A 347 -35.93 7.01 82.09
N ASP A 348 -35.16 7.66 81.21
CA ASP A 348 -35.61 7.81 79.82
C ASP A 348 -35.43 6.49 79.05
N SER A 349 -36.54 5.77 78.90
CA SER A 349 -36.59 4.51 78.14
C SER A 349 -36.58 4.70 76.62
N ASN A 350 -36.87 5.90 76.12
CA ASN A 350 -36.94 6.22 74.69
C ASN A 350 -35.61 6.73 74.15
N GLU A 351 -34.79 7.33 75.01
CA GLU A 351 -33.44 7.76 74.65
C GLU A 351 -32.58 6.52 74.31
N THR A 352 -32.16 6.46 73.05
CA THR A 352 -31.44 5.31 72.48
C THR A 352 -30.26 5.72 71.60
N SER A 353 -30.00 7.01 71.39
CA SER A 353 -28.94 7.46 70.47
C SER A 353 -27.53 7.06 70.95
N GLN A 354 -26.59 6.95 70.01
CA GLN A 354 -25.21 6.57 70.31
C GLN A 354 -24.57 7.48 71.37
N LYS A 355 -23.76 6.90 72.27
CA LYS A 355 -23.01 7.60 73.35
C LYS A 355 -23.90 8.26 74.44
N THR A 356 -25.22 8.07 74.41
CA THR A 356 -26.14 8.56 75.47
C THR A 356 -25.96 7.80 76.79
N VAL A 357 -26.18 8.49 77.90
CA VAL A 357 -26.16 7.90 79.26
C VAL A 357 -27.54 8.06 79.88
N VAL A 358 -28.28 6.96 79.98
CA VAL A 358 -29.56 6.91 80.70
C VAL A 358 -29.26 6.59 82.16
N SER A 359 -29.62 7.52 83.06
CA SER A 359 -29.54 7.33 84.50
C SER A 359 -30.87 6.82 85.05
N PHE A 360 -30.81 5.93 86.04
CA PHE A 360 -31.97 5.33 86.68
C PHE A 360 -32.14 5.82 88.12
N SER A 361 -33.39 5.99 88.52
CA SER A 361 -33.81 6.34 89.88
C SER A 361 -35.07 5.55 90.24
N CYS A 362 -35.52 5.62 91.50
CA CYS A 362 -36.74 4.95 91.95
C CYS A 362 -37.81 5.97 92.39
N ASN A 363 -39.06 5.53 92.41
CA ASN A 363 -40.14 6.25 93.10
C ASN A 363 -39.91 6.31 94.61
N ASP A 364 -40.51 7.31 95.27
CA ASP A 364 -40.41 7.51 96.72
C ASP A 364 -40.78 6.26 97.52
N GLY A 365 -39.94 5.91 98.49
CA GLY A 365 -40.08 4.69 99.31
C GLY A 365 -39.49 3.43 98.69
N TYR A 366 -38.67 3.55 97.64
CA TYR A 366 -37.88 2.45 97.07
C TYR A 366 -36.41 2.84 96.86
N THR A 367 -35.50 1.93 97.20
CA THR A 367 -34.06 2.03 96.90
C THR A 367 -33.71 1.32 95.60
N LEU A 368 -32.81 1.92 94.80
CA LEU A 368 -32.33 1.34 93.53
C LEU A 368 -31.36 0.17 93.78
N SER A 369 -31.69 -1.00 93.23
CA SER A 369 -30.86 -2.20 93.24
C SER A 369 -30.37 -2.53 91.84
N GLY A 370 -29.07 -2.37 91.59
CA GLY A 370 -28.43 -2.60 90.30
C GLY A 370 -27.64 -1.39 89.78
N PRO A 371 -27.36 -1.32 88.47
CA PRO A 371 -26.59 -0.22 87.88
C PRO A 371 -27.40 1.09 87.87
N SER A 372 -26.80 2.18 88.34
CA SER A 372 -27.41 3.52 88.37
C SER A 372 -27.46 4.21 87.00
N SER A 373 -26.76 3.70 86.00
CA SER A 373 -26.82 4.20 84.62
C SER A 373 -26.43 3.14 83.59
N LYS A 374 -26.87 3.33 82.35
CA LYS A 374 -26.40 2.62 81.16
C LYS A 374 -25.91 3.61 80.11
N LEU A 375 -24.82 3.26 79.44
CA LEU A 375 -24.24 3.99 78.29
C LEU A 375 -24.55 3.23 77.01
N CYS A 376 -25.13 3.89 76.00
CA CYS A 376 -25.25 3.33 74.66
C CYS A 376 -23.87 3.36 73.98
N THR A 377 -23.26 2.20 73.76
CA THR A 377 -21.91 2.12 73.19
C THR A 377 -21.90 2.38 71.68
N SER A 378 -20.72 2.62 71.11
CA SER A 378 -20.57 2.89 69.67
C SER A 378 -21.00 1.73 68.75
N SER A 379 -21.18 0.52 69.28
CA SER A 379 -21.71 -0.64 68.56
C SER A 379 -23.25 -0.77 68.61
N GLY A 380 -23.96 0.19 69.20
CA GLY A 380 -25.43 0.12 69.34
C GLY A 380 -25.89 -0.85 70.44
N VAL A 381 -25.02 -1.17 71.39
CA VAL A 381 -25.32 -2.06 72.52
C VAL A 381 -25.17 -1.29 73.84
N TRP A 382 -26.09 -1.49 74.78
CA TRP A 382 -25.95 -0.94 76.13
C TRP A 382 -24.76 -1.58 76.86
N ASN A 383 -23.93 -0.76 77.53
CA ASN A 383 -22.74 -1.22 78.26
C ASN A 383 -23.01 -2.25 79.37
N ASN A 384 -24.26 -2.39 79.82
CA ASN A 384 -24.71 -3.42 80.75
C ASN A 384 -26.05 -3.99 80.27
N THR A 385 -26.18 -5.32 80.28
CA THR A 385 -27.40 -6.04 79.94
C THR A 385 -28.48 -5.87 81.02
N HIS A 386 -28.11 -5.81 82.30
CA HIS A 386 -29.04 -5.77 83.44
C HIS A 386 -29.71 -4.40 83.58
N VAL A 387 -31.04 -4.37 83.56
CA VAL A 387 -31.84 -3.20 83.97
C VAL A 387 -31.97 -3.24 85.50
N PRO A 388 -31.82 -2.12 86.24
CA PRO A 388 -31.97 -2.12 87.69
C PRO A 388 -33.41 -2.34 88.12
N SER A 389 -33.61 -2.75 89.38
CA SER A 389 -34.91 -2.95 90.01
C SER A 389 -35.02 -2.11 91.28
N CYS A 390 -36.22 -1.61 91.59
CA CYS A 390 -36.48 -0.84 92.81
C CYS A 390 -37.00 -1.76 93.92
N VAL A 391 -36.37 -1.72 95.10
CA VAL A 391 -36.78 -2.50 96.28
C VAL A 391 -37.39 -1.58 97.34
N ALA A 392 -38.54 -1.96 97.90
CA ALA A 392 -39.27 -1.10 98.85
C ALA A 392 -38.48 -0.92 100.16
N ASP A 393 -38.44 0.32 100.67
CA ASP A 393 -37.70 0.68 101.86
C ASP A 393 -38.37 0.14 103.12
N ALA A 394 -37.68 -0.75 103.83
CA ALA A 394 -38.22 -1.46 104.98
C ALA A 394 -38.23 -0.63 106.28
N ASN A 395 -39.01 0.48 106.30
CA ASN A 395 -39.81 0.97 107.43
C ASN A 395 -40.30 2.40 107.20
N SER A 396 -41.62 2.62 107.17
CA SER A 396 -42.22 3.95 107.30
C SER A 396 -43.49 3.92 108.16
N LYS A 397 -43.32 4.12 109.48
CA LYS A 397 -44.38 4.59 110.40
C LYS A 397 -43.81 5.40 111.58
N GLY A 398 -43.78 6.72 111.39
CA GLY A 398 -44.37 7.70 112.34
C GLY A 398 -43.81 7.89 113.75
N SER A 399 -43.02 8.96 113.90
CA SER A 399 -43.05 9.96 114.99
C SER A 399 -42.78 9.57 116.46
N LEU A 400 -41.75 10.19 117.06
CA LEU A 400 -41.95 11.04 118.25
C LEU A 400 -40.80 12.05 118.46
N ASN A 401 -41.12 13.30 118.78
CA ASN A 401 -40.17 14.33 119.23
C ASN A 401 -40.23 14.47 120.76
N VAL A 402 -39.12 14.20 121.46
CA VAL A 402 -38.77 14.82 122.76
C VAL A 402 -37.25 14.94 122.83
N GLY A 403 -36.72 16.11 123.16
CA GLY A 403 -35.27 16.35 123.24
C GLY A 403 -34.71 16.24 124.67
N ALA A 404 -33.40 15.95 124.78
CA ALA A 404 -32.61 16.23 125.97
C ALA A 404 -31.13 16.50 125.62
N VAL A 405 -30.59 17.47 126.33
CA VAL A 405 -29.31 18.17 126.19
C VAL A 405 -28.03 17.34 126.47
N ALA A 406 -26.97 17.74 125.75
CA ALA A 406 -25.58 17.90 126.19
C ALA A 406 -24.66 16.68 126.52
N GLY A 407 -23.39 16.82 126.09
CA GLY A 407 -22.28 15.93 126.46
C GLY A 407 -21.34 15.65 125.28
N GLY A 408 -20.32 16.49 125.06
CA GLY A 408 -19.44 16.38 123.89
C GLY A 408 -18.19 15.53 124.10
N ALA A 409 -17.55 15.13 122.99
CA ALA A 409 -16.14 14.72 122.95
C ALA A 409 -15.53 15.16 121.61
N ALA A 410 -14.64 16.15 121.66
CA ALA A 410 -13.82 16.57 120.52
C ALA A 410 -12.51 15.76 120.49
N GLY A 411 -12.01 15.39 119.30
CA GLY A 411 -10.64 14.91 119.15
C GLY A 411 -10.40 13.75 118.16
N ALA A 412 -10.71 13.91 116.87
CA ALA A 412 -10.26 12.95 115.85
C ALA A 412 -9.99 13.52 114.43
N LEU A 413 -10.32 14.79 114.13
CA LEU A 413 -10.27 15.32 112.75
C LEU A 413 -9.01 16.11 112.37
N VAL A 414 -8.18 16.53 113.33
CA VAL A 414 -6.99 17.36 113.03
C VAL A 414 -5.87 16.55 112.37
N VAL A 415 -5.72 15.26 112.70
CA VAL A 415 -4.64 14.41 112.16
C VAL A 415 -4.85 14.11 110.67
N VAL A 416 -6.09 13.83 110.24
CA VAL A 416 -6.41 13.52 108.84
C VAL A 416 -6.20 14.74 107.94
N VAL A 417 -6.62 15.93 108.37
CA VAL A 417 -6.43 17.18 107.61
C VAL A 417 -4.93 17.51 107.46
N LEU A 418 -4.12 17.31 108.50
CA LEU A 418 -2.67 17.52 108.42
C LEU A 418 -1.97 16.52 107.48
N ILE A 419 -2.41 15.26 107.43
CA ILE A 419 -1.89 14.26 106.49
C ILE A 419 -2.26 14.61 105.04
N VAL A 420 -3.50 15.02 104.77
CA VAL A 420 -3.94 15.43 103.42
C VAL A 420 -3.18 16.68 102.94
N LEU A 421 -2.97 17.67 103.82
CA LEU A 421 -2.17 18.86 103.49
C LEU A 421 -0.68 18.54 103.26
N ALA A 422 -0.11 17.59 104.02
CA ALA A 422 1.26 17.14 103.81
C ALA A 422 1.44 16.43 102.45
N ILE A 423 0.49 15.56 102.07
CA ILE A 423 0.50 14.87 100.76
C ILE A 423 0.34 15.88 99.62
N ALA A 424 -0.59 16.84 99.75
CA ALA A 424 -0.79 17.90 98.75
C ALA A 424 0.49 18.74 98.54
N LEU A 425 1.19 19.11 99.61
CA LEU A 425 2.46 19.84 99.54
C LEU A 425 3.59 19.01 98.90
N ILE A 426 3.64 17.69 99.14
CA ILE A 426 4.60 16.78 98.48
C ILE A 426 4.32 16.69 96.97
N CYS A 427 3.07 16.48 96.57
CA CYS A 427 2.66 16.46 95.16
C CYS A 427 2.94 17.79 94.43
N TRP A 428 2.66 18.92 95.07
CA TRP A 428 2.95 20.24 94.51
C TRP A 428 4.46 20.46 94.31
N LYS A 429 5.29 20.03 95.27
CA LYS A 429 6.75 20.15 95.20
C LYS A 429 7.36 19.28 94.09
N LEU A 430 6.79 18.10 93.83
CA LEU A 430 7.18 17.24 92.70
C LEU A 430 6.78 17.85 91.34
N SER A 431 5.57 18.39 91.21
CA SER A 431 5.12 19.04 89.97
C SER A 431 5.97 20.30 89.63
N SER A 432 6.32 21.10 90.64
CA SER A 432 7.15 22.31 90.47
C SER A 432 8.58 22.05 89.94
N ARG A 433 9.06 20.80 90.01
CA ARG A 433 10.39 20.39 89.53
C ARG A 433 10.40 19.90 88.08
N TYR A 434 9.23 19.59 87.48
CA TYR A 434 9.15 19.09 86.11
C TYR A 434 9.12 20.21 85.07
N ASN A 435 8.50 21.35 85.37
CA ASN A 435 8.29 22.44 84.40
C ASN A 435 9.46 23.44 84.30
N LYS A 436 10.72 22.97 84.37
CA LYS A 436 11.90 23.86 84.28
C LYS A 436 13.12 23.23 83.60
N ARG A 437 12.96 22.78 82.35
CA ARG A 437 14.06 22.73 81.36
C ARG A 437 13.53 22.82 79.91
N SER A 438 14.07 23.80 79.18
CA SER A 438 14.10 24.11 77.74
C SER A 438 13.21 23.32 76.75
N GLY A 439 12.57 23.91 75.73
CA GLY A 439 12.62 25.29 75.21
C GLY A 439 13.48 25.46 73.94
N TYR A 440 12.87 25.98 72.86
CA TYR A 440 13.48 26.45 71.59
C TYR A 440 14.14 25.35 70.70
N SER A 441 14.25 25.45 69.35
CA SER A 441 13.85 26.48 68.35
C SER A 441 13.86 25.89 66.92
N ASN A 442 13.20 26.56 65.96
CA ASN A 442 13.37 26.34 64.51
C ASN A 442 14.82 26.55 64.03
N LEU A 443 15.30 25.81 63.02
CA LEU A 443 16.00 26.35 61.82
C LEU A 443 16.38 25.30 60.74
N ARG A 444 16.85 25.80 59.58
CA ARG A 444 17.01 25.13 58.27
C ARG A 444 18.30 24.32 58.05
N ARG A 445 18.22 23.38 57.08
CA ARG A 445 19.24 22.91 56.09
C ARG A 445 20.63 22.44 56.59
N ARG A 446 20.99 21.19 56.23
CA ARG A 446 21.94 20.88 55.14
C ARG A 446 21.91 19.38 54.76
N GLN A 447 22.08 19.05 53.48
CA GLN A 447 22.49 17.72 52.97
C GLN A 447 24.04 17.61 53.03
N PRO A 448 24.60 16.39 52.83
CA PRO A 448 25.28 16.14 51.53
C PRO A 448 25.15 14.70 50.96
N GLY A 449 25.51 14.53 49.67
CA GLY A 449 25.61 13.27 48.91
C GLY A 449 24.55 13.17 47.79
N GLU A 450 24.78 13.69 46.57
CA GLU A 450 25.41 13.02 45.39
C GLU A 450 24.58 11.82 44.86
N VAL A 451 24.33 11.57 43.55
CA VAL A 451 24.59 12.22 42.24
C VAL A 451 23.71 11.47 41.19
N VAL A 452 23.17 11.98 40.07
CA VAL A 452 22.98 13.34 39.48
C VAL A 452 21.73 13.31 38.52
N HIS A 453 21.35 14.41 37.86
CA HIS A 453 20.22 14.52 36.90
C HIS A 453 20.62 14.13 35.44
N LEU A 454 19.73 13.98 34.44
CA LEU A 454 18.95 14.97 33.63
C LEU A 454 17.89 14.16 32.79
N PHE A 455 16.75 14.63 32.25
CA PHE A 455 16.34 15.89 31.59
C PHE A 455 14.80 16.10 31.58
N ARG A 456 14.35 17.37 31.43
CA ARG A 456 13.09 17.94 30.87
C ARG A 456 13.14 19.47 31.16
N ASP A 457 12.74 20.44 30.34
CA ASP A 457 12.26 20.56 28.93
C ASP A 457 12.82 21.90 28.36
N GLU A 458 12.44 22.27 27.11
CA GLU A 458 12.06 23.62 26.59
C GLU A 458 12.92 24.86 27.04
N ASP A 459 13.41 25.74 26.18
CA ASP A 459 12.81 26.30 24.94
C ASP A 459 13.83 27.06 24.05
N GLU A 460 13.34 27.57 22.90
CA GLU A 460 13.80 28.72 22.09
C GLU A 460 15.01 28.65 21.10
N ASP A 461 14.79 29.39 19.99
CA ASP A 461 15.68 29.93 18.95
C ASP A 461 16.53 29.04 18.01
N ALA A 462 16.11 28.94 16.73
CA ALA A 462 16.80 29.61 15.60
C ALA A 462 16.24 29.28 14.18
N GLU A 463 16.06 30.34 13.38
CA GLU A 463 16.24 30.48 11.92
C GLU A 463 15.47 29.60 10.89
N GLU A 464 14.73 30.30 10.01
CA GLU A 464 14.29 29.79 8.70
C GLU A 464 15.49 29.55 7.76
N PRO A 465 15.34 28.66 6.76
CA PRO A 465 15.45 29.19 5.40
C PRO A 465 14.39 28.68 4.41
N LEU A 466 13.82 29.66 3.70
CA LEU A 466 13.24 29.61 2.35
C LEU A 466 13.44 28.30 1.57
N TYR A 467 12.34 27.64 1.17
CA TYR A 467 12.29 26.98 -0.13
C TYR A 467 10.96 27.20 -0.87
N SER A 468 11.10 27.89 -2.00
CA SER A 468 10.12 28.22 -3.03
C SER A 468 8.99 27.20 -3.25
N THR A 469 7.74 27.63 -3.07
CA THR A 469 6.59 27.05 -3.79
C THR A 469 6.77 27.29 -5.29
N ASN A 470 7.03 26.24 -6.07
CA ASN A 470 7.09 26.41 -7.52
C ASN A 470 5.66 26.53 -8.07
N GLN A 471 5.41 27.66 -8.71
CA GLN A 471 4.09 28.08 -9.17
C GLN A 471 3.72 27.35 -10.47
N THR A 472 2.44 27.07 -10.64
CA THR A 472 1.86 26.58 -11.90
C THR A 472 1.89 27.68 -12.95
N ASP A 473 2.57 27.45 -14.07
CA ASP A 473 2.38 28.21 -15.31
C ASP A 473 1.54 27.37 -16.28
N GLU A 474 0.31 27.83 -16.55
CA GLU A 474 -0.43 27.40 -17.74
C GLU A 474 -0.06 28.34 -18.90
N GLY A 475 0.38 27.75 -20.02
CA GLY A 475 0.61 28.45 -21.28
C GLY A 475 0.06 27.60 -22.44
N PRO A 476 -0.77 28.15 -23.34
CA PRO A 476 -1.38 27.37 -24.40
C PRO A 476 -0.40 27.16 -25.57
N PHE A 477 -0.49 26.01 -26.22
CA PHE A 477 0.09 25.80 -27.54
C PHE A 477 -1.00 25.42 -28.54
N GLU A 478 -1.17 26.26 -29.56
CA GLU A 478 -1.77 25.87 -30.83
C GLU A 478 -0.78 24.97 -31.59
N LEU A 479 -1.27 23.83 -32.10
CA LEU A 479 -1.13 23.36 -33.50
C LEU A 479 -1.88 22.05 -33.71
#